data_AF-A0A838R9G4-F1
#
_entry.id   AF-A0A838R9G4-F1
#
_cell.length_a   1.000
_cell.length_b   1.000
_cell.length_c   1.000
_cell.angle_alpha   90.00
_cell.angle_beta   90.00
_cell.angle_gamma   90.00
#
_symmetry.space_group_name_H-M   'P 1'
#
loop_
_entity.id
_entity.type
_entity.pdbx_description
1 polymer ?
#
loop_
_entity_poly.entity_id
_entity_poly.type
_entity_poly.pdbx_seq_one_letter_code
_entity_poly.pdbx_strand_id
1 'polypeptide(L)'
;MTEASLSQHRLRVRDFMRSAETDMKRLGRHSDPAYEALADSVLRGLEGLARAGGSDLERLTAEHVDRVRRLASVYERMVAVAR
;
A
#
# COMPACT_ATOMS: atom_id res chain seq x y z
N MET A 1 -14.18 10.97 -1.01
CA MET A 1 -12.83 11.27 -1.55
C MET A 1 -12.99 11.93 -2.91
N THR A 2 -12.35 13.05 -3.20
CA THR A 2 -12.42 13.70 -4.53
C THR A 2 -11.40 13.06 -5.48
N GLU A 3 -11.56 13.27 -6.80
CA GLU A 3 -10.61 12.80 -7.81
C GLU A 3 -9.19 13.34 -7.61
N ALA A 4 -9.08 14.61 -7.21
CA ALA A 4 -7.80 15.23 -6.85
C ALA A 4 -7.15 14.56 -5.63
N SER A 5 -7.94 14.27 -4.58
CA SER A 5 -7.46 13.56 -3.39
C SER A 5 -7.03 12.12 -3.72
N LEU A 6 -7.77 11.41 -4.58
CA LEU A 6 -7.41 10.07 -5.03
C LEU A 6 -6.11 10.08 -5.83
N SER A 7 -5.94 11.06 -6.73
CA SER A 7 -4.71 11.20 -7.52
C SER A 7 -3.49 11.46 -6.64
N GLN A 8 -3.62 12.35 -5.65
CA GLN A 8 -2.55 12.61 -4.67
C GLN A 8 -2.25 11.39 -3.80
N HIS A 9 -3.29 10.68 -3.35
CA HIS A 9 -3.14 9.45 -2.56
C HIS A 9 -2.40 8.37 -3.35
N ARG A 10 -2.73 8.18 -4.63
CA ARG A 10 -2.05 7.23 -5.51
C ARG A 10 -0.56 7.51 -5.65
N LEU A 11 -0.18 8.78 -5.77
CA LEU A 11 1.24 9.18 -5.81
C LEU A 11 1.93 8.84 -4.50
N ARG A 12 1.36 9.23 -3.36
CA ARG A 12 1.93 8.96 -2.03
C ARG A 12 2.11 7.47 -1.76
N VAL A 13 1.11 6.65 -2.09
CA VAL A 13 1.20 5.19 -1.91
C VAL A 13 2.29 4.62 -2.83
N ARG A 14 2.38 5.05 -4.09
CA ARG A 14 3.45 4.60 -5.01
C ARG A 14 4.85 4.98 -4.53
N ASP A 15 5.01 6.20 -4.01
CA ASP A 15 6.29 6.66 -3.48
C ASP A 15 6.68 5.85 -2.24
N PHE A 16 5.74 5.63 -1.32
CA PHE A 16 5.94 4.74 -0.17
C PHE A 16 6.36 3.33 -0.60
N MET A 17 5.65 2.72 -1.56
CA MET A 17 5.96 1.37 -2.06
C MET A 17 7.38 1.27 -2.62
N ARG A 18 7.80 2.28 -3.38
CA ARG A 18 9.14 2.31 -3.99
C ARG A 18 10.23 2.42 -2.93
N SER A 19 10.02 3.28 -1.92
CA SER A 19 10.95 3.39 -0.79
C SER A 19 11.01 2.10 0.00
N ALA A 20 9.86 1.51 0.34
CA ALA A 20 9.78 0.27 1.10
C ALA A 20 10.42 -0.91 0.34
N GLU A 21 10.23 -1.02 -0.97
CA GLU A 21 10.90 -2.02 -1.81
C GLU A 21 12.42 -1.86 -1.79
N THR A 22 12.91 -0.62 -1.87
CA THR A 22 14.36 -0.31 -1.80
C THR A 22 14.94 -0.76 -0.47
N ASP A 23 14.26 -0.48 0.63
CA ASP A 23 14.70 -0.88 1.97
C ASP A 23 14.62 -2.39 2.16
N MET A 24 13.55 -3.04 1.70
CA MET A 24 13.44 -4.51 1.75
C MET A 24 14.53 -5.20 0.93
N LYS A 25 14.95 -4.64 -0.22
CA LYS A 25 16.09 -5.15 -1.00
C LYS A 25 17.39 -5.04 -0.21
N ARG A 26 17.65 -3.88 0.43
CA ARG A 26 18.83 -3.67 1.27
C ARG A 26 18.89 -4.63 2.45
N LEU A 27 17.75 -4.96 3.04
CA LEU A 27 17.64 -5.89 4.18
C LEU A 27 17.62 -7.36 3.77
N GLY A 28 17.67 -7.70 2.47
CA GLY A 28 17.54 -9.07 1.99
C GLY A 28 16.14 -9.68 2.19
N ARG A 29 15.12 -8.84 2.43
CA ARG A 29 13.74 -9.20 2.77
C ARG A 29 12.74 -8.99 1.62
N HIS A 30 13.22 -8.57 0.45
CA HIS A 30 12.38 -8.21 -0.69
C HIS A 30 11.50 -9.34 -1.24
N SER A 31 11.81 -10.60 -0.92
CA SER A 31 11.04 -11.78 -1.32
C SER A 31 10.25 -12.39 -0.16
N ASP A 32 9.96 -11.61 0.89
CA ASP A 32 9.06 -12.05 1.96
C ASP A 32 7.63 -12.18 1.40
N PRO A 33 7.04 -13.40 1.36
CA PRO A 33 5.75 -13.60 0.71
C PRO A 33 4.61 -12.85 1.37
N ALA A 34 4.70 -12.59 2.68
CA ALA A 34 3.67 -11.86 3.41
C ALA A 34 3.71 -10.36 3.08
N TYR A 35 4.91 -9.80 2.91
CA TYR A 35 5.09 -8.44 2.44
C TYR A 35 4.62 -8.26 0.99
N GLU A 36 5.05 -9.14 0.08
CA GLU A 36 4.68 -9.07 -1.35
C GLU A 36 3.16 -9.19 -1.56
N ALA A 37 2.50 -10.14 -0.87
CA ALA A 37 1.05 -10.28 -0.98
C ALA A 37 0.28 -9.03 -0.50
N LEU A 38 0.78 -8.36 0.54
CA LEU A 38 0.18 -7.12 1.03
C LEU A 38 0.44 -5.95 0.08
N ALA A 39 1.66 -5.85 -0.46
CA ALA A 39 2.05 -4.88 -1.47
C ALA A 39 1.13 -4.97 -2.71
N ASP A 40 0.93 -6.17 -3.23
CA ASP A 40 0.04 -6.45 -4.36
C ASP A 40 -1.41 -6.11 -4.05
N SER A 41 -1.87 -6.43 -2.83
CA SER A 41 -3.23 -6.11 -2.39
C SER A 41 -3.48 -4.59 -2.35
N VAL A 42 -2.49 -3.81 -1.90
CA VAL A 42 -2.54 -2.35 -1.90
C VAL A 42 -2.61 -1.80 -3.33
N LEU A 43 -1.80 -2.32 -4.25
CA LEU A 43 -1.79 -1.90 -5.65
C LEU A 43 -3.12 -2.21 -6.36
N ARG A 44 -3.66 -3.42 -6.19
CA ARG A 44 -4.99 -3.80 -6.72
C ARG A 44 -6.10 -2.93 -6.13
N GLY A 45 -5.99 -2.57 -4.84
CA GLY A 45 -6.92 -1.64 -4.19
C GLY A 45 -6.92 -0.25 -4.83
N LEU A 46 -5.75 0.27 -5.24
CA LEU A 46 -5.66 1.54 -5.96
C LEU A 46 -6.31 1.49 -7.34
N GLU A 47 -6.12 0.39 -8.08
CA GLU A 47 -6.77 0.19 -9.37
C GLU A 47 -8.29 0.10 -9.23
N GLY A 48 -8.77 -0.58 -8.18
CA GLY A 48 -10.19 -0.64 -7.83
C GLY A 48 -10.76 0.74 -7.52
N LEU A 49 -10.06 1.55 -6.73
CA LEU A 49 -10.46 2.92 -6.40
C LEU A 49 -10.56 3.82 -7.63
N ALA A 50 -9.63 3.68 -8.59
CA ALA A 50 -9.64 4.46 -9.83
C ALA A 50 -10.86 4.15 -10.73
N ARG A 51 -11.52 3.01 -10.52
CA ARG A 51 -12.70 2.58 -11.28
C ARG A 51 -14.00 2.71 -10.49
N ALA A 52 -13.94 3.08 -9.22
CA ALA A 52 -15.07 3.13 -8.32
C ALA A 52 -15.81 4.48 -8.39
N GLY A 53 -17.13 4.44 -8.26
CA GLY A 53 -17.99 5.62 -8.16
C GLY A 53 -19.07 5.44 -7.07
N GLY A 54 -19.62 6.55 -6.59
CA GLY A 54 -20.73 6.52 -5.63
C GLY A 54 -20.42 5.79 -4.32
N SER A 55 -21.37 4.96 -3.85
CA SER A 55 -21.27 4.21 -2.58
C SER A 55 -20.15 3.17 -2.56
N ASP A 56 -19.75 2.63 -3.71
CA ASP A 56 -18.61 1.71 -3.79
C ASP A 56 -17.28 2.42 -3.52
N LEU A 57 -17.18 3.73 -3.82
CA LEU A 57 -15.97 4.50 -3.57
C LEU A 57 -15.67 4.59 -2.07
N GLU A 58 -16.67 4.83 -1.22
CA GLU A 58 -16.49 4.93 0.23
C GLU A 58 -16.03 3.60 0.83
N ARG A 59 -16.73 2.51 0.51
CA ARG A 59 -16.37 1.17 0.97
C ARG A 59 -14.97 0.77 0.53
N LEU A 60 -14.66 0.93 -0.76
CA LEU A 60 -13.33 0.59 -1.29
C LEU A 60 -12.23 1.47 -0.71
N THR A 61 -12.53 2.73 -0.37
CA THR A 61 -11.57 3.64 0.28
C THR A 61 -11.23 3.12 1.67
N ALA A 62 -12.23 2.76 2.48
CA ALA A 62 -12.01 2.21 3.80
C ALA A 62 -11.16 0.92 3.74
N GLU A 63 -11.54 -0.02 2.87
CA GLU A 63 -10.79 -1.27 2.70
C GLU A 63 -9.35 -1.01 2.22
N HIS A 64 -9.15 -0.04 1.31
CA HIS A 64 -7.82 0.30 0.82
C HIS A 64 -6.95 0.93 1.91
N VAL A 65 -7.50 1.83 2.73
CA VAL A 65 -6.78 2.43 3.86
C VAL A 65 -6.33 1.36 4.85
N ASP A 66 -7.17 0.37 5.15
CA ASP A 66 -6.81 -0.72 6.06
C ASP A 66 -5.71 -1.62 5.48
N ARG A 67 -5.72 -1.89 4.16
CA ARG A 67 -4.62 -2.58 3.47
C ARG A 67 -3.30 -1.81 3.59
N VAL A 68 -3.33 -0.48 3.36
CA VAL A 68 -2.15 0.38 3.48
C VAL A 68 -1.60 0.39 4.91
N ARG A 69 -2.48 0.50 5.92
CA ARG A 69 -2.09 0.42 7.34
C ARG A 69 -1.43 -0.90 7.67
N ARG A 70 -2.02 -2.02 7.22
CA ARG A 70 -1.47 -3.36 7.47
C ARG A 70 -0.11 -3.55 6.83
N LEU A 71 0.08 -3.06 5.61
CA LEU A 71 1.37 -3.08 4.92
C LEU A 71 2.42 -2.26 5.67
N ALA A 72 2.09 -1.03 6.09
CA ALA A 72 2.98 -0.19 6.88
C ALA A 72 3.41 -0.88 8.19
N SER A 73 2.47 -1.50 8.93
CA SER A 73 2.80 -2.21 10.16
C SER A 73 3.63 -3.48 9.95
N VAL A 74 3.52 -4.16 8.81
CA VAL A 74 4.41 -5.28 8.47
C VAL A 74 5.80 -4.75 8.11
N TYR A 75 5.86 -3.74 7.26
CA TYR A 75 7.10 -3.06 6.88
C TYR A 75 7.89 -2.59 8.12
N GLU A 76 7.24 -1.86 9.04
CA GLU A 76 7.86 -1.38 10.28
C GLU A 76 8.43 -2.53 11.13
N ARG A 77 7.69 -3.64 11.28
CA ARG A 77 8.17 -4.81 12.01
C ARG A 77 9.39 -5.45 11.34
N MET A 78 9.38 -5.58 10.03
CA MET A 78 10.50 -6.15 9.27
C MET A 78 11.76 -5.29 9.37
N VAL A 79 11.60 -3.96 9.32
CA VAL A 79 12.72 -3.01 9.51
C VAL A 79 13.23 -3.05 10.96
N ALA A 80 12.34 -3.11 11.95
CA ALA A 80 12.73 -3.16 13.35
C ALA A 80 13.54 -4.42 13.72
N VAL A 81 13.20 -5.58 13.12
CA VAL A 81 13.93 -6.84 13.33
C VAL A 81 15.29 -6.86 12.63
N ALA A 82 15.53 -5.96 11.66
CA ALA A 82 16.77 -5.90 10.91
C ALA A 82 17.80 -4.91 11.47
N ARG A 83 17.48 -4.18 12.54
CA ARG A 83 18.41 -3.34 13.32
C ARG A 83 19.05 -4.15 14.44
#